data_AF-A0AAD7VZG2-F1
#
_entry.id   AF-A0AAD7VZG2-F1
#
_cell.length_a   1.000
_cell.length_b   1.000
_cell.length_c   1.000
_cell.angle_alpha   90.00
_cell.angle_beta   90.00
_cell.angle_gamma   90.00
#
_symmetry.space_group_name_H-M   'P 1'
#
loop_
_entity.id
_entity.type
_entity.pdbx_description
1 polymer ?
#
loop_
_entity_poly.entity_id
_entity_poly.type
_entity_poly.pdbx_seq_one_letter_code
_entity_poly.pdbx_strand_id
1 'polypeptide(L)'
;MPERCVDKNMCGTSAPLWLNTSHPAPSDGIVQSRVCGSWDSGCCQFPSNPIHVRACPGNYFVYKFVDPTICHMAYCAADVNTAVCGTCREDETCVSEDKVNWRCERRERPIFPDPELVCGRSILQVGLDRAVLEAGGLDVSSAHLADSAALSTRRAVA
;
A
#
# COMPACT_ATOMS: atom_id res chain seq x y z
N MET A 1 16.65 1.33 3.81
CA MET A 1 16.78 2.79 3.90
C MET A 1 15.85 3.44 2.89
N PRO A 2 15.40 4.69 3.07
CA PRO A 2 14.65 5.40 2.04
C PRO A 2 15.57 5.86 0.89
N GLU A 3 15.07 5.74 -0.34
CA GLU A 3 15.68 6.33 -1.56
C GLU A 3 15.19 7.76 -1.85
N ARG A 4 14.31 8.28 -0.99
CA ARG A 4 13.71 9.60 -1.12
C ARG A 4 14.15 10.50 0.03
N CYS A 5 14.03 11.80 -0.21
CA CYS A 5 14.31 12.80 0.81
C CYS A 5 13.55 12.50 2.11
N VAL A 6 14.28 12.63 3.22
CA VAL A 6 13.75 12.57 4.57
C VAL A 6 13.98 13.94 5.19
N ASP A 7 12.94 14.61 5.69
CA ASP A 7 13.09 15.94 6.28
C ASP A 7 13.92 15.92 7.58
N LYS A 8 14.47 17.07 7.96
CA LYS A 8 15.20 17.21 9.23
C LYS A 8 14.34 16.79 10.43
N ASN A 9 14.98 16.36 11.52
CA ASN A 9 14.32 15.90 12.75
C ASN A 9 13.44 14.64 12.58
N MET A 10 13.73 13.80 11.59
CA MET A 10 13.08 12.50 11.40
C MET A 10 14.03 11.34 11.71
N CYS A 11 13.50 10.12 11.76
CA CYS A 11 14.25 8.88 11.99
C CYS A 11 15.10 8.89 13.28
N GLY A 12 14.64 9.62 14.31
CA GLY A 12 15.29 9.69 15.62
C GLY A 12 16.55 10.54 15.66
N THR A 13 16.79 11.39 14.65
CA THR A 13 17.98 12.25 14.59
C THR A 13 17.64 13.62 14.01
N SER A 14 18.49 14.62 14.26
CA SER A 14 18.30 15.96 13.67
C SER A 14 18.66 15.98 12.18
N ALA A 15 19.70 15.25 11.76
CA ALA A 15 20.16 15.17 10.37
C ALA A 15 20.03 13.73 9.82
N PRO A 16 18.85 13.31 9.35
CA PRO A 16 18.66 11.96 8.85
C PRO A 16 19.44 11.74 7.55
N LEU A 17 20.10 10.58 7.47
CA LEU A 17 20.80 10.12 6.29
C LEU A 17 19.91 9.19 5.45
N TRP A 18 19.85 9.43 4.15
CA TRP A 18 19.05 8.68 3.17
C TRP A 18 19.88 8.37 1.91
N LEU A 19 19.41 7.41 1.11
CA LEU A 19 20.11 7.01 -0.12
C LEU A 19 19.78 7.97 -1.26
N ASN A 20 20.80 8.62 -1.82
CA ASN A 20 20.68 9.47 -3.02
C ASN A 20 20.93 8.67 -4.32
N THR A 21 20.76 7.36 -4.25
CA THR A 21 20.85 6.40 -5.35
C THR A 21 19.86 5.29 -5.10
N SER A 22 19.29 4.71 -6.15
CA SER A 22 18.40 3.55 -6.01
C SER A 22 19.11 2.33 -5.45
N HIS A 23 18.38 1.45 -4.79
CA HIS A 23 18.91 0.17 -4.33
C HIS A 23 19.32 -0.71 -5.53
N PRO A 24 20.36 -1.54 -5.39
CA PRO A 24 20.81 -2.44 -6.44
C PRO A 24 19.80 -3.54 -6.77
N ALA A 25 19.85 -4.06 -7.99
CA ALA A 25 19.22 -5.33 -8.33
C ALA A 25 20.03 -6.53 -7.80
N PRO A 26 19.42 -7.72 -7.65
CA PRO A 26 20.15 -8.92 -7.25
C PRO A 26 21.34 -9.28 -8.16
N SER A 27 21.29 -8.90 -9.44
CA SER A 27 22.35 -9.08 -10.42
C SER A 27 23.57 -8.19 -10.21
N ASP A 28 23.41 -7.06 -9.51
CA ASP A 28 24.44 -6.02 -9.44
C ASP A 28 25.50 -6.32 -8.38
N GLY A 29 25.24 -7.31 -7.51
CA GLY A 29 26.14 -7.70 -6.44
C GLY A 29 26.23 -6.63 -5.34
N ILE A 30 27.46 -6.29 -4.94
CA ILE A 30 27.73 -5.28 -3.92
C ILE A 30 28.07 -3.97 -4.63
N VAL A 31 27.22 -2.96 -4.45
CA VAL A 31 27.41 -1.65 -5.07
C VAL A 31 27.70 -0.58 -4.01
N GLN A 32 28.45 0.44 -4.42
CA GLN A 32 28.68 1.62 -3.61
C GLN A 32 27.54 2.62 -3.83
N SER A 33 26.80 2.94 -2.77
CA SER A 33 25.64 3.85 -2.80
C SER A 33 25.97 5.20 -2.16
N ARG A 34 25.50 6.29 -2.77
CA ARG A 34 25.72 7.66 -2.24
C ARG A 34 24.67 7.97 -1.18
N VAL A 35 25.11 8.62 -0.11
CA VAL A 35 24.27 8.96 1.04
C VAL A 35 24.26 10.48 1.22
N CYS A 36 23.07 11.03 1.45
CA CYS A 36 22.86 12.45 1.72
C CYS A 36 22.26 12.64 3.11
N GLY A 37 22.65 13.72 3.79
CA GLY A 37 22.05 14.19 5.02
C GLY A 37 21.20 15.44 4.80
N SER A 38 19.99 15.42 5.37
CA SER A 38 19.05 16.54 5.33
C SER A 38 19.24 17.49 6.50
N TRP A 39 19.07 18.79 6.25
CA TRP A 39 19.11 19.84 7.28
C TRP A 39 18.31 21.08 6.81
N ASP A 40 18.63 22.28 7.32
CA ASP A 40 17.90 23.53 7.09
C ASP A 40 17.86 24.01 5.64
N SER A 41 18.92 23.78 4.86
CA SER A 41 18.99 24.20 3.46
C SER A 41 18.45 23.16 2.48
N GLY A 42 17.87 22.06 2.98
CA GLY A 42 17.22 21.03 2.17
C GLY A 42 17.72 19.60 2.40
N CYS A 43 17.29 18.71 1.50
CA CYS A 43 17.40 17.26 1.62
C CYS A 43 18.83 16.69 1.48
N CYS A 44 19.70 17.32 0.72
CA CYS A 44 21.10 16.89 0.59
C CYS A 44 22.01 18.07 0.85
N GLN A 45 21.94 18.60 2.07
CA GLN A 45 22.84 19.66 2.49
C GLN A 45 24.26 19.13 2.73
N PHE A 46 24.36 17.91 3.25
CA PHE A 46 25.64 17.28 3.56
C PHE A 46 25.79 15.96 2.79
N PRO A 47 26.77 15.84 1.88
CA PRO A 47 27.16 14.53 1.36
C PRO A 47 27.82 13.74 2.48
N SER A 48 27.34 12.52 2.72
CA SER A 48 27.93 11.59 3.70
C SER A 48 28.86 10.59 3.01
N ASN A 49 29.62 9.85 3.82
CA ASN A 49 30.45 8.77 3.31
C ASN A 49 29.58 7.74 2.57
N PRO A 50 29.98 7.33 1.35
CA PRO A 50 29.25 6.31 0.62
C PRO A 50 29.28 4.98 1.38
N ILE A 51 28.19 4.23 1.28
CA ILE A 51 28.04 2.92 1.92
C ILE A 51 28.01 1.82 0.86
N HIS A 52 28.15 0.56 1.29
CA HIS A 52 27.96 -0.56 0.38
C HIS A 52 26.60 -1.21 0.63
N VAL A 53 25.89 -1.54 -0.45
CA VAL A 53 24.57 -2.15 -0.41
C VAL A 53 24.54 -3.34 -1.36
N ARG A 54 23.85 -4.40 -0.94
CA ARG A 54 23.57 -5.58 -1.76
C ARG A 54 22.12 -5.99 -1.62
N ALA A 55 21.49 -6.36 -2.74
CA ALA A 55 20.23 -7.07 -2.75
C ALA A 55 20.45 -8.57 -2.54
N CYS A 56 19.63 -9.19 -1.69
CA CYS A 56 19.70 -10.61 -1.36
C CYS A 56 18.43 -11.35 -1.83
N PRO A 57 18.53 -12.66 -2.13
CA PRO A 57 17.35 -13.50 -2.31
C PRO A 57 16.45 -13.43 -1.07
N GLY A 58 15.15 -13.26 -1.26
CA GLY A 58 14.20 -13.03 -0.16
C GLY A 58 13.80 -11.57 0.05
N ASN A 59 13.99 -10.72 -0.97
CA ASN A 59 13.51 -9.32 -1.03
C ASN A 59 14.03 -8.42 0.10
N TYR A 60 15.27 -8.61 0.55
CA TYR A 60 15.88 -7.73 1.54
C TYR A 60 17.25 -7.22 1.09
N PHE A 61 17.70 -6.15 1.74
CA PHE A 61 18.96 -5.49 1.45
C PHE A 61 19.89 -5.59 2.65
N VAL A 62 21.16 -5.84 2.38
CA VAL A 62 22.24 -5.81 3.38
C VAL A 62 23.07 -4.57 3.16
N TYR A 63 23.30 -3.82 4.23
CA TYR A 63 24.03 -2.55 4.21
C TYR A 63 25.29 -2.69 5.03
N LYS A 64 26.41 -2.21 4.49
CA LYS A 64 27.64 -1.97 5.23
C LYS A 64 27.78 -0.46 5.44
N PHE A 65 27.35 -0.02 6.62
CA PHE A 65 27.43 1.38 7.02
C PHE A 65 28.86 1.81 7.32
N VAL A 66 29.09 3.11 7.21
CA VAL A 66 30.32 3.79 7.62
C VAL A 66 29.91 4.78 8.69
N ASP A 67 30.73 4.99 9.70
CA ASP A 67 30.37 5.92 10.77
C ASP A 67 30.15 7.34 10.20
N PRO A 68 29.01 7.98 10.52
CA PRO A 68 28.78 9.36 10.13
C PRO A 68 29.81 10.29 10.77
N THR A 69 30.25 11.31 10.03
CA THR A 69 31.31 12.22 10.46
C THR A 69 30.87 13.25 11.50
N ILE A 70 29.56 13.43 11.71
CA ILE A 70 29.00 14.48 12.57
C ILE A 70 27.99 13.87 13.55
N CYS A 71 28.02 14.34 14.81
CA CYS A 71 27.26 13.77 15.94
C CYS A 71 25.73 13.76 15.77
N HIS A 72 25.18 14.59 14.89
CA HIS A 72 23.73 14.70 14.68
C HIS A 72 23.23 13.92 13.47
N MET A 73 24.05 13.04 12.89
CA MET A 73 23.70 12.23 11.72
C MET A 73 23.41 10.78 12.09
N ALA A 74 22.32 10.23 11.56
CA ALA A 74 22.02 8.81 11.69
C ALA A 74 21.36 8.27 10.41
N TYR A 75 21.65 7.01 10.08
CA TYR A 75 21.04 6.32 8.95
C TYR A 75 19.56 6.10 9.20
N CYS A 76 18.72 6.64 8.31
CA CYS A 76 17.29 6.43 8.41
C CYS A 76 16.94 5.00 7.97
N ALA A 77 16.60 4.15 8.93
CA ALA A 77 15.89 2.92 8.66
C ALA A 77 14.39 3.25 8.54
N ALA A 78 13.98 3.79 7.39
CA ALA A 78 12.55 3.90 7.10
C ALA A 78 12.00 2.50 6.84
N ASP A 79 10.92 2.16 7.55
CA ASP A 79 10.11 1.00 7.25
C ASP A 79 9.49 1.21 5.86
N VAL A 80 9.75 0.31 4.91
CA VAL A 80 9.34 0.41 3.49
C VAL A 80 7.83 0.67 3.37
N ASN A 81 7.08 0.17 4.35
CA ASN A 81 5.67 0.42 4.61
C ASN A 81 5.29 1.91 4.59
N THR A 82 6.01 2.77 5.32
CA THR A 82 5.57 4.15 5.57
C THR A 82 5.53 5.02 4.31
N ALA A 83 6.38 4.72 3.33
CA ALA A 83 6.47 5.49 2.10
C ALA A 83 5.33 5.23 1.12
N VAL A 84 4.88 3.98 1.05
CA VAL A 84 3.80 3.56 0.16
C VAL A 84 2.45 3.68 0.87
N CYS A 85 2.38 3.19 2.10
CA CYS A 85 1.13 3.19 2.85
C CYS A 85 0.68 4.59 3.28
N GLY A 86 1.62 5.54 3.41
CA GLY A 86 1.30 6.96 3.59
C GLY A 86 0.69 7.64 2.35
N THR A 87 0.66 6.95 1.20
CA THR A 87 0.04 7.46 -0.04
C THR A 87 -1.33 6.84 -0.34
N CYS A 88 -1.77 5.88 0.47
CA CYS A 88 -3.08 5.27 0.28
C CYS A 88 -4.21 6.25 0.60
N ARG A 89 -5.27 6.18 -0.19
CA ARG A 89 -6.49 6.94 0.02
C ARG A 89 -7.27 6.37 1.21
N GLU A 90 -8.22 7.14 1.74
CA GLU A 90 -9.09 6.69 2.85
C GLU A 90 -9.88 5.41 2.51
N ASP A 91 -10.13 5.13 1.23
CA ASP A 91 -10.82 3.92 0.74
C ASP A 91 -9.88 2.74 0.40
N GLU A 92 -8.58 2.87 0.67
CA GLU A 92 -7.56 1.88 0.35
C GLU A 92 -6.95 1.28 1.62
N THR A 93 -6.62 0.00 1.55
CA THR A 93 -5.86 -0.73 2.57
C THR A 93 -4.46 -1.00 2.05
N CYS A 94 -3.45 -0.68 2.86
CA CYS A 94 -2.08 -0.98 2.48
C CYS A 94 -1.74 -2.44 2.79
N VAL A 95 -1.43 -3.20 1.76
CA VAL A 95 -1.19 -4.65 1.84
C VAL A 95 0.18 -5.00 1.27
N SER A 96 0.77 -6.06 1.81
CA SER A 96 2.04 -6.63 1.33
C SER A 96 2.10 -8.10 1.69
N GLU A 97 2.40 -8.94 0.69
CA GLU A 97 2.55 -10.39 0.84
C GLU A 97 3.95 -10.75 1.33
N ASP A 98 4.97 -10.06 0.83
CA ASP A 98 6.39 -10.31 1.10
C ASP A 98 6.97 -9.37 2.16
N LYS A 99 6.14 -8.49 2.74
CA LYS A 99 6.51 -7.43 3.71
C LYS A 99 7.49 -6.40 3.17
N VAL A 100 7.72 -6.40 1.86
CA VAL A 100 8.71 -5.55 1.18
C VAL A 100 8.00 -4.71 0.12
N ASN A 101 7.16 -5.34 -0.70
CA ASN A 101 6.34 -4.68 -1.68
C ASN A 101 4.98 -4.36 -1.08
N TRP A 102 4.82 -3.10 -0.68
CA TRP A 102 3.57 -2.56 -0.21
C TRP A 102 2.81 -1.98 -1.39
N ARG A 103 1.49 -2.16 -1.41
CA ARG A 103 0.59 -1.52 -2.37
C ARG A 103 -0.66 -1.05 -1.68
N CYS A 104 -1.24 0.03 -2.18
CA CYS A 104 -2.58 0.39 -1.83
C CYS A 104 -3.51 -0.51 -2.63
N GLU A 105 -4.22 -1.36 -1.92
CA GLU A 105 -5.28 -2.17 -2.50
C GLU A 105 -6.58 -1.52 -2.08
N ARG A 106 -7.39 -1.16 -3.08
CA ARG A 106 -8.73 -0.65 -2.80
C ARG A 106 -9.44 -1.69 -1.96
N ARG A 107 -10.20 -1.27 -0.95
CA ARG A 107 -11.20 -2.17 -0.41
C ARG A 107 -12.10 -2.55 -1.58
N GLU A 108 -11.88 -3.72 -2.17
CA GLU A 108 -12.92 -4.39 -2.92
C GLU A 108 -14.03 -4.53 -1.89
N ARG A 109 -14.98 -3.60 -1.93
CA ARG A 109 -16.30 -3.92 -1.46
C ARG A 109 -16.63 -5.16 -2.28
N PRO A 110 -16.79 -6.34 -1.67
CA PRO A 110 -17.35 -7.44 -2.42
C PRO A 110 -18.56 -6.88 -3.18
N ILE A 111 -18.70 -7.23 -4.46
CA ILE A 111 -19.78 -6.79 -5.34
C ILE A 111 -21.07 -7.40 -4.78
N PHE A 112 -21.50 -6.94 -3.62
CA PHE A 112 -22.85 -7.10 -3.14
C PHE A 112 -23.53 -5.81 -3.59
N PRO A 113 -24.40 -5.90 -4.61
CA PRO A 113 -25.23 -4.76 -4.98
C PRO A 113 -25.97 -4.31 -3.72
N ASP A 114 -26.00 -3.00 -3.47
CA ASP A 114 -26.88 -2.47 -2.45
C ASP A 114 -28.33 -2.85 -2.83
N PRO A 115 -29.06 -3.61 -2.00
CA PRO A 115 -30.39 -4.05 -2.35
C PRO A 115 -31.36 -2.87 -2.37
N GLU A 116 -32.14 -2.77 -3.44
CA GLU A 116 -33.24 -1.81 -3.49
C GLU A 116 -34.45 -2.37 -2.73
N LEU A 117 -34.90 -1.65 -1.72
CA LEU A 117 -36.04 -2.04 -0.90
C LEU A 117 -37.26 -1.20 -1.25
N VAL A 118 -38.27 -1.84 -1.82
CA VAL A 118 -39.59 -1.23 -2.03
C VAL A 118 -40.55 -1.77 -0.99
N CYS A 119 -40.92 -0.92 -0.03
CA CYS A 119 -41.87 -1.26 1.02
C CYS A 119 -43.30 -0.93 0.56
N GLY A 120 -44.09 -1.96 0.30
CA GLY A 120 -45.52 -1.86 -0.01
C GLY A 120 -46.40 -2.11 1.22
N ARG A 121 -47.71 -1.89 1.08
CA ARG A 121 -48.68 -2.09 2.19
C ARG A 121 -48.88 -3.56 2.60
N SER A 122 -48.55 -4.51 1.72
CA SER A 122 -48.74 -5.95 1.97
C SER A 122 -47.59 -6.82 1.44
N ILE A 123 -46.60 -6.20 0.81
CA ILE A 123 -45.45 -6.88 0.22
C ILE A 123 -44.19 -6.07 0.48
N LEU A 124 -43.08 -6.77 0.71
CA LEU A 124 -41.75 -6.20 0.74
C LEU A 124 -40.99 -6.76 -0.47
N GLN A 125 -40.50 -5.88 -1.33
CA GLN A 125 -39.70 -6.27 -2.49
C GLN A 125 -38.24 -5.93 -2.24
N VAL A 126 -37.37 -6.91 -2.50
CA VAL A 126 -35.92 -6.74 -2.47
C VAL A 126 -35.43 -6.92 -3.91
N GLY A 127 -34.95 -5.85 -4.51
CA GLY A 127 -34.33 -5.83 -5.82
C GLY A 127 -32.81 -5.84 -5.71
N LEU A 128 -32.15 -6.51 -6.66
CA LEU A 128 -30.71 -6.43 -6.86
C LEU A 128 -30.47 -6.13 -8.34
N ASP A 129 -29.47 -5.30 -8.64
CA ASP A 129 -29.14 -4.98 -10.01
C ASP A 129 -28.63 -6.23 -10.74
N ARG A 130 -29.32 -6.56 -11.83
CA ARG A 130 -29.05 -7.77 -12.61
C ARG A 130 -27.68 -7.71 -13.29
N ALA A 131 -27.31 -6.56 -13.86
CA ALA A 131 -26.05 -6.41 -14.58
C ALA A 131 -24.87 -6.53 -13.61
N VAL A 132 -25.03 -6.05 -12.37
CA VAL A 132 -24.03 -6.18 -11.31
C VAL A 132 -23.86 -7.64 -10.86
N LEU A 133 -24.96 -8.40 -10.72
CA LEU A 133 -24.90 -9.82 -10.37
C LEU A 133 -24.25 -10.67 -11.47
N GLU A 134 -24.60 -10.41 -12.74
CA GLU A 134 -24.01 -11.11 -13.89
C GLU A 134 -22.51 -10.78 -14.04
N ALA A 135 -22.10 -9.53 -13.81
CA ALA A 135 -20.69 -9.12 -13.81
C ALA A 135 -19.89 -9.76 -12.66
N GLY A 136 -20.55 -10.07 -11.53
CA GLY A 136 -19.97 -10.79 -10.39
C GLY A 136 -19.91 -12.31 -10.54
N GLY A 137 -20.34 -12.86 -11.68
CA GLY A 137 -20.37 -14.30 -11.92
C GLY A 137 -21.41 -15.06 -11.08
N LEU A 138 -22.40 -14.35 -10.53
CA LEU A 138 -23.47 -14.91 -9.71
C LEU A 138 -24.64 -15.37 -10.58
N ASP A 139 -25.23 -16.51 -10.24
CA ASP A 139 -26.42 -17.00 -10.92
C ASP A 139 -27.66 -16.20 -10.51
N VAL A 140 -28.05 -15.26 -11.38
CA VAL A 140 -29.27 -14.44 -11.26
C VAL A 140 -30.58 -15.26 -11.29
N SER A 141 -30.51 -16.57 -11.51
CA SER A 141 -31.67 -17.47 -11.47
C SER A 141 -31.95 -18.01 -10.07
N SER A 142 -30.97 -17.99 -9.16
CA SER A 142 -31.03 -18.66 -7.85
C SER A 142 -31.01 -17.64 -6.71
N ALA A 143 -32.17 -17.02 -6.47
CA ALA A 143 -32.39 -16.17 -5.29
C ALA A 143 -33.35 -16.86 -4.33
N HIS A 144 -32.97 -16.94 -3.05
CA HIS A 144 -33.75 -17.57 -1.98
C HIS A 144 -33.85 -16.64 -0.78
N LEU A 145 -35.03 -16.62 -0.15
CA LEU A 145 -35.20 -16.03 1.18
C LEU A 145 -34.92 -17.09 2.24
N ALA A 146 -34.76 -16.68 3.50
CA ALA A 146 -34.50 -17.58 4.62
C ALA A 146 -35.60 -18.66 4.79
N ASP A 147 -36.82 -18.36 4.35
CA ASP A 147 -37.91 -19.31 4.21
C ASP A 147 -37.97 -19.85 2.77
N SER A 148 -37.78 -21.15 2.61
CA SER A 148 -37.79 -21.84 1.31
C SER A 148 -39.17 -21.88 0.65
N ALA A 149 -40.24 -21.55 1.37
CA ALA A 149 -41.59 -21.43 0.83
C ALA A 149 -41.82 -20.11 0.06
N ALA A 150 -40.92 -19.13 0.18
CA ALA A 150 -41.07 -17.85 -0.50
C ALA A 150 -40.63 -17.93 -1.97
N LEU A 151 -41.50 -17.46 -2.88
CA LEU A 151 -41.28 -17.53 -4.33
C LEU A 151 -40.49 -16.32 -4.85
N SER A 152 -39.46 -16.58 -5.65
CA SER A 152 -38.77 -15.57 -6.46
C SER A 152 -39.48 -15.37 -7.80
N THR A 153 -39.71 -14.12 -8.22
CA THR A 153 -40.32 -13.80 -9.52
C THR A 153 -39.52 -12.72 -10.24
N ARG A 154 -39.35 -12.86 -11.57
CA ARG A 154 -38.70 -11.83 -12.40
C ARG A 154 -39.72 -10.74 -12.73
N ARG A 155 -39.41 -9.49 -12.41
CA ARG A 155 -40.21 -8.33 -12.84
C ARG A 155 -39.28 -7.28 -13.44
N ALA A 156 -39.56 -6.88 -14.69
CA ALA A 156 -38.89 -5.73 -15.29
C ALA A 156 -39.47 -4.47 -14.65
N VAL A 157 -38.61 -3.69 -13.99
CA VAL A 157 -38.93 -2.32 -13.59
C VAL A 157 -38.64 -1.47 -14.82
N ALA A 158 -39.66 -0.77 -15.31
CA ALA A 158 -39.57 0.16 -16.44
C ALA A 158 -39.09 1.53 -15.99
#